data_AF-A0AAW6CNH7-F1
#
_entry.id   AF-A0AAW6CNH7-F1
#
_cell.length_a   1.000
_cell.length_b   1.000
_cell.length_c   1.000
_cell.angle_alpha   90.00
_cell.angle_beta   90.00
_cell.angle_gamma   90.00
#
_symmetry.space_group_name_H-M   'P 1'
#
loop_
_entity.id
_entity.type
_entity.pdbx_description
1 polymer ?
#
loop_
_entity_poly.entity_id
_entity_poly.type
_entity_poly.pdbx_seq_one_letter_code
_entity_poly.pdbx_strand_id
1 'polypeptide(L)'
;MRYSEQQRAYNQARQASELAGARAAAHERAFLVARGATDRRGRPARCLWQIENDAVFDALEAEYQSDPEAVKLQKADMAARAALIKAEKALVAWALSIVPTGIRATLAPAAETDHTTRKKIIDLAMRLDASTVSHRVV
;
A
#
# COMPACT_ATOMS: atom_id res chain seq x y z
N MET A 1 -2.85 25.39 1.84
CA MET A 1 -2.60 24.14 2.57
C MET A 1 -1.12 23.79 2.53
N ARG A 2 -0.43 23.90 3.65
CA ARG A 2 0.96 23.49 3.81
C ARG A 2 0.99 22.09 4.41
N TYR A 3 1.75 21.18 3.80
CA TYR A 3 1.94 19.85 4.35
C TYR A 3 3.09 19.79 5.36
N SER A 4 2.89 19.03 6.43
CA SER A 4 3.93 18.58 7.34
C SER A 4 4.89 17.63 6.62
N GLU A 5 6.00 17.30 7.27
CA GLU A 5 6.91 16.27 6.78
C GLU A 5 6.20 14.91 6.67
N GLN A 6 5.38 14.55 7.67
CA GLN A 6 4.67 13.28 7.73
C GLN A 6 3.61 13.15 6.63
N GLN A 7 2.86 14.22 6.35
CA GLN A 7 1.90 14.24 5.24
C GLN A 7 2.60 14.09 3.88
N ARG A 8 3.74 14.76 3.68
CA ARG A 8 4.54 14.63 2.45
C ARG A 8 5.11 13.21 2.30
N ALA A 9 5.69 12.67 3.36
CA ALA A 9 6.24 11.31 3.38
C ALA A 9 5.17 10.26 3.07
N TYR A 10 3.97 10.38 3.66
CA TYR A 10 2.83 9.52 3.34
C TYR A 10 2.43 9.60 1.86
N ASN A 11 2.25 10.81 1.31
CA ASN A 11 1.88 10.98 -0.10
C ASN A 11 2.93 10.37 -1.05
N GLN A 12 4.22 10.60 -0.78
CA GLN A 12 5.31 10.03 -1.58
C GLN A 12 5.33 8.51 -1.49
N ALA A 13 5.22 7.94 -0.29
CA ALA A 13 5.21 6.50 -0.10
C ALA A 13 3.97 5.84 -0.73
N ARG A 14 2.80 6.51 -0.68
CA ARG A 14 1.57 6.03 -1.31
C ARG A 14 1.74 5.94 -2.83
N GLN A 15 2.22 7.02 -3.46
CA GLN A 15 2.46 7.03 -4.91
C GLN A 15 3.51 6.00 -5.33
N ALA A 16 4.59 5.86 -4.55
CA ALA A 16 5.62 4.86 -4.82
C ALA A 16 5.07 3.43 -4.73
N SER A 17 4.24 3.14 -3.73
CA SER A 17 3.56 1.85 -3.57
C SER A 17 2.60 1.55 -4.71
N GLU A 18 1.75 2.52 -5.08
CA GLU A 18 0.82 2.40 -6.22
C GLU A 18 1.56 2.11 -7.53
N LEU A 19 2.65 2.84 -7.80
CA LEU A 19 3.45 2.66 -9.01
C LEU A 19 4.19 1.32 -9.03
N ALA A 20 4.77 0.90 -7.90
CA ALA A 20 5.47 -0.38 -7.80
C ALA A 20 4.51 -1.56 -8.01
N GLY A 21 3.35 -1.53 -7.35
CA GLY A 21 2.30 -2.54 -7.55
C GLY A 21 1.77 -2.56 -8.98
N ALA A 22 1.55 -1.40 -9.60
CA ALA A 22 1.12 -1.32 -11.00
C ALA A 22 2.15 -1.92 -11.97
N ARG A 23 3.45 -1.68 -11.74
CA ARG A 23 4.53 -2.28 -12.55
C ARG A 23 4.57 -3.80 -12.40
N ALA A 24 4.51 -4.31 -11.18
CA ALA A 24 4.48 -5.75 -10.91
C ALA A 24 3.26 -6.42 -11.57
N ALA A 25 2.08 -5.84 -11.42
CA ALA A 25 0.85 -6.36 -12.04
C ALA A 25 0.87 -6.28 -13.58
N ALA A 26 1.43 -5.21 -14.15
CA ALA A 26 1.58 -5.08 -15.60
C ALA A 26 2.53 -6.15 -16.16
N HIS A 27 3.62 -6.42 -15.45
CA HIS A 27 4.57 -7.46 -15.81
C HIS A 27 3.92 -8.86 -15.77
N GLU A 28 3.26 -9.21 -14.67
CA GLU A 28 2.54 -10.48 -14.53
C GLU A 28 1.51 -10.67 -15.65
N ARG A 29 0.72 -9.63 -15.93
CA ARG A 29 -0.25 -9.66 -17.02
C ARG A 29 0.40 -9.89 -18.38
N ALA A 30 1.52 -9.21 -18.68
CA ALA A 30 2.23 -9.40 -19.94
C ALA A 30 2.78 -10.84 -20.07
N PHE A 31 3.32 -11.38 -18.98
CA PHE A 31 3.78 -12.77 -18.90
C PHE A 31 2.66 -13.77 -19.22
N LEU A 32 1.47 -13.58 -18.63
CA LEU A 32 0.30 -14.45 -18.82
C LEU A 32 -0.27 -14.35 -20.24
N VAL A 33 -0.36 -13.13 -20.78
CA VAL A 33 -0.82 -12.90 -22.17
C VAL A 33 0.10 -13.59 -23.17
N ALA A 34 1.42 -13.50 -22.97
CA ALA A 34 2.41 -14.15 -23.85
C ALA A 34 2.29 -15.69 -23.84
N ARG A 35 1.74 -16.26 -22.76
CA ARG A 35 1.54 -17.71 -22.59
C ARG A 35 0.11 -18.17 -22.92
N GLY A 36 -0.75 -17.24 -23.36
CA GLY A 36 -2.14 -17.56 -23.68
C GLY A 36 -2.95 -18.01 -22.47
N ALA A 37 -2.54 -17.66 -21.24
CA ALA A 37 -3.22 -18.08 -20.04
C ALA A 37 -4.61 -17.44 -19.95
N THR A 38 -5.61 -18.24 -19.60
CA THR A 38 -7.02 -17.80 -19.51
C THR A 38 -7.62 -17.98 -18.13
N ASP A 39 -8.58 -17.11 -17.79
CA ASP A 39 -9.45 -17.25 -16.63
C ASP A 39 -10.50 -18.36 -16.84
N ARG A 40 -11.28 -18.65 -15.79
CA ARG A 40 -12.46 -19.53 -15.82
C ARG A 40 -13.42 -19.32 -17.00
N ARG A 41 -13.52 -18.08 -17.49
CA ARG A 41 -14.44 -17.69 -18.56
C ARG A 41 -13.78 -17.75 -19.94
N GLY A 42 -12.57 -18.29 -20.04
CA GLY A 42 -11.80 -18.35 -21.29
C GLY A 42 -11.26 -16.98 -21.75
N ARG A 43 -11.24 -15.97 -20.88
CA ARG A 43 -10.68 -14.63 -21.19
C ARG A 43 -9.22 -14.58 -20.76
N PRO A 44 -8.38 -13.70 -21.34
CA PRO A 44 -6.99 -13.58 -20.90
C PRO A 44 -6.87 -13.31 -19.40
N ALA A 45 -6.10 -14.14 -18.70
CA ALA A 45 -5.83 -13.99 -17.28
C ALA A 45 -5.01 -12.72 -17.02
N ARG A 46 -5.34 -12.01 -15.94
CA ARG A 46 -4.60 -10.81 -15.49
C ARG A 46 -3.62 -11.11 -14.36
N CYS A 47 -3.88 -12.18 -13.62
CA CYS A 47 -3.08 -12.65 -12.50
C CYS A 47 -3.10 -14.18 -12.47
N LEU A 48 -2.06 -14.81 -11.92
CA LEU A 48 -1.89 -16.26 -11.83
C LEU A 48 -3.09 -16.91 -11.12
N TRP A 49 -3.57 -16.33 -10.02
CA TRP A 49 -4.71 -16.85 -9.25
C TRP A 49 -6.04 -16.94 -10.03
N GLN A 50 -6.14 -16.32 -11.21
CA GLN A 50 -7.32 -16.42 -12.07
C GLN A 50 -7.37 -17.73 -12.88
N ILE A 51 -6.26 -18.48 -12.90
CA ILE A 51 -6.13 -19.75 -13.58
C ILE A 51 -6.69 -20.83 -12.67
N GLU A 52 -7.79 -21.47 -13.10
CA GLU A 52 -8.45 -22.50 -12.30
C GLU A 52 -7.87 -23.90 -12.50
N ASN A 53 -7.11 -24.11 -13.57
CA ASN A 53 -6.44 -25.39 -13.77
C ASN A 53 -5.16 -25.38 -12.95
N ASP A 54 -5.16 -26.14 -11.85
CA ASP A 54 -4.02 -26.21 -10.91
C ASP A 54 -2.71 -26.59 -11.60
N ALA A 55 -2.72 -27.56 -12.53
CA ALA A 55 -1.50 -27.96 -13.24
C ALA A 55 -0.94 -26.84 -14.14
N VAL A 56 -1.83 -26.04 -14.74
CA VAL A 56 -1.43 -24.86 -15.53
C VAL A 56 -0.96 -23.73 -14.62
N PHE A 57 -1.63 -23.54 -13.47
CA PHE A 57 -1.22 -22.59 -12.45
C PHE A 57 0.19 -22.91 -11.94
N ASP A 58 0.44 -24.14 -11.48
CA ASP A 58 1.72 -24.57 -10.91
C ASP A 58 2.88 -24.39 -11.90
N ALA A 59 2.66 -24.78 -13.17
CA ALA A 59 3.66 -24.63 -14.21
C ALA A 59 4.01 -23.16 -14.48
N LEU A 60 3.00 -22.29 -14.57
CA LEU A 60 3.18 -20.87 -14.82
C LEU A 60 3.72 -20.12 -13.60
N GLU A 61 3.33 -20.52 -12.39
CA GLU A 61 3.86 -19.98 -11.15
C GLU A 61 5.35 -20.29 -11.04
N ALA A 62 5.76 -21.55 -11.24
CA ALA A 62 7.16 -21.95 -11.19
C ALA A 62 8.01 -21.17 -12.22
N GLU A 63 7.50 -20.99 -13.44
CA GLU A 63 8.16 -20.19 -14.47
C GLU A 63 8.24 -18.71 -14.07
N TYR A 64 7.14 -18.13 -13.57
CA TYR A 64 7.09 -16.72 -13.15
C TYR A 64 8.01 -16.43 -11.96
N GLN A 65 8.11 -17.34 -11.00
CA GLN A 65 9.04 -17.25 -9.87
C GLN A 65 10.50 -17.36 -10.30
N SER A 66 10.78 -17.96 -11.47
CA SER A 66 12.11 -18.06 -12.04
C SER A 66 12.50 -16.83 -12.87
N ASP A 67 11.57 -15.92 -13.17
CA ASP A 67 11.81 -14.69 -13.92
C ASP A 67 12.53 -13.64 -13.06
N PRO A 68 13.77 -13.24 -13.41
CA PRO A 68 14.53 -12.26 -12.62
C PRO A 68 13.85 -10.89 -12.51
N GLU A 69 13.14 -10.45 -13.55
CA GLU A 69 12.44 -9.16 -13.52
C GLU A 69 11.19 -9.25 -12.66
N ALA A 70 10.45 -10.37 -12.70
CA ALA A 70 9.31 -10.61 -11.81
C ALA A 70 9.74 -10.56 -10.33
N VAL A 71 10.81 -11.28 -9.97
CA VAL A 71 11.36 -11.29 -8.60
C VAL A 71 11.78 -9.89 -8.16
N LYS A 72 12.44 -9.13 -9.02
CA LYS A 72 12.86 -7.75 -8.75
C LYS A 72 11.68 -6.81 -8.54
N LEU A 73 10.65 -6.89 -9.39
CA LEU A 73 9.45 -6.07 -9.28
C LEU A 73 8.64 -6.42 -8.03
N GLN A 74 8.52 -7.70 -7.69
CA GLN A 74 7.85 -8.14 -6.46
C GLN A 74 8.59 -7.61 -5.23
N LYS A 75 9.92 -7.70 -5.19
CA LYS A 75 10.74 -7.12 -4.10
C LYS A 75 10.53 -5.62 -3.98
N ALA A 76 10.45 -4.90 -5.10
CA ALA A 76 10.20 -3.47 -5.12
C ALA A 76 8.78 -3.11 -4.61
N ASP A 77 7.75 -3.85 -5.01
CA ASP A 77 6.37 -3.66 -4.50
C ASP A 77 6.32 -3.91 -2.98
N MET A 78 6.89 -5.02 -2.52
CA MET A 78 6.94 -5.35 -1.09
C MET A 78 7.68 -4.29 -0.28
N ALA A 79 8.81 -3.78 -0.78
CA ALA A 79 9.56 -2.70 -0.14
C ALA A 79 8.76 -1.38 -0.10
N ALA A 80 8.07 -1.03 -1.19
CA ALA A 80 7.25 0.17 -1.26
C ALA A 80 6.04 0.10 -0.32
N ARG A 81 5.39 -1.07 -0.21
CA ARG A 81 4.32 -1.32 0.78
C ARG A 81 4.81 -1.21 2.21
N ALA A 82 5.98 -1.76 2.52
CA ALA A 82 6.58 -1.63 3.85
C ALA A 82 6.89 -0.15 4.18
N ALA A 83 7.39 0.61 3.21
CA ALA A 83 7.63 2.04 3.36
C ALA A 83 6.31 2.83 3.57
N LEU A 84 5.24 2.48 2.85
CA LEU A 84 3.92 3.07 3.04
C LEU A 84 3.39 2.79 4.45
N ILE A 85 3.46 1.54 4.94
CA ILE A 85 3.05 1.20 6.32
C ILE A 85 3.82 2.03 7.35
N LYS A 86 5.13 2.21 7.15
CA LYS A 86 5.96 3.04 8.02
C LYS A 86 5.50 4.51 8.01
N ALA A 87 5.22 5.05 6.82
CA ALA A 87 4.74 6.43 6.66
C ALA A 87 3.34 6.63 7.26
N GLU A 88 2.44 5.64 7.12
CA GLU A 88 1.13 5.64 7.77
C GLU A 88 1.25 5.70 9.29
N LYS A 89 2.10 4.86 9.89
CA LYS A 89 2.33 4.88 11.35
C LYS A 89 2.87 6.23 11.81
N ALA A 90 3.83 6.81 11.07
CA ALA A 90 4.38 8.12 11.38
C ALA A 90 3.33 9.24 11.28
N LEU A 91 2.47 9.19 10.25
CA LEU A 91 1.38 10.15 10.06
C LEU A 91 0.33 10.05 11.18
N VAL A 92 -0.04 8.84 11.57
CA VAL A 92 -0.99 8.60 12.68
C VAL A 92 -0.40 9.10 14.00
N ALA A 93 0.87 8.80 14.28
CA ALA A 93 1.54 9.29 15.50
C ALA A 93 1.58 10.83 15.55
N TRP A 94 1.87 11.48 14.42
CA TRP A 94 1.81 12.93 14.31
C TRP A 94 0.39 13.47 14.48
N ALA A 95 -0.61 12.87 13.86
CA ALA A 95 -2.01 13.29 14.01
C ALA A 95 -2.45 13.21 15.48
N LEU A 96 -2.11 12.12 16.16
CA LEU A 96 -2.43 11.91 17.57
C LEU A 96 -1.70 12.89 18.50
N SER A 97 -0.49 13.34 18.16
CA SER A 97 0.27 14.28 18.98
C SER A 97 -0.36 15.68 19.04
N ILE A 98 -1.16 16.03 18.04
CA ILE A 98 -1.87 17.32 17.96
C ILE A 98 -3.16 17.28 18.80
N VAL A 99 -3.76 16.11 18.96
CA VAL A 99 -5.04 15.91 19.62
C VAL A 99 -4.88 16.00 21.15
N PRO A 100 -5.85 16.57 21.90
CA PRO A 100 -5.83 16.60 23.36
C PRO A 100 -5.65 15.22 24.00
N THR A 101 -4.95 15.17 25.14
CA THR A 101 -4.54 13.92 25.81
C THR A 101 -5.69 12.95 26.05
N GLY A 102 -6.86 13.44 26.50
CA GLY A 102 -8.02 12.58 26.77
C GLY A 102 -8.54 11.88 25.50
N ILE A 103 -8.62 12.60 24.38
CA ILE A 103 -9.04 12.02 23.10
C ILE A 103 -7.95 11.09 22.55
N ARG A 104 -6.68 11.46 22.70
CA ARG A 104 -5.54 10.62 22.31
C ARG A 104 -5.55 9.27 23.02
N ALA A 105 -5.86 9.23 24.32
CA ALA A 105 -5.94 8.00 25.11
C ALA A 105 -6.99 7.02 24.57
N THR A 106 -8.09 7.52 24.01
CA THR A 106 -9.12 6.69 23.36
C THR A 106 -8.73 6.28 21.94
N LEU A 107 -8.16 7.20 21.15
CA LEU A 107 -7.87 6.96 19.73
C LEU A 107 -6.61 6.13 19.49
N ALA A 108 -5.59 6.23 20.34
CA ALA A 108 -4.31 5.55 20.10
C ALA A 108 -4.42 4.01 20.07
N PRO A 109 -5.11 3.34 21.02
CA PRO A 109 -5.31 1.90 20.95
C PRO A 109 -6.13 1.48 19.72
N ALA A 110 -7.19 2.24 19.41
CA ALA A 110 -8.05 1.96 18.26
C ALA A 110 -7.32 2.15 16.93
N ALA A 111 -6.42 3.12 16.81
CA ALA A 111 -5.62 3.32 15.61
C ALA A 111 -4.64 2.15 15.34
N GLU A 112 -4.16 1.48 16.39
CA GLU A 112 -3.24 0.35 16.26
C GLU A 112 -3.96 -0.94 15.83
N THR A 113 -5.18 -1.18 16.31
CA THR A 113 -5.89 -2.46 16.09
C THR A 113 -7.00 -2.38 15.04
N ASP A 114 -7.63 -1.22 14.85
CA ASP A 114 -8.75 -1.04 13.93
C ASP A 114 -8.33 -0.26 12.68
N HIS A 115 -8.33 -0.96 11.54
CA HIS A 115 -7.96 -0.38 10.25
C HIS A 115 -8.88 0.78 9.85
N THR A 116 -10.18 0.68 10.13
CA THR A 116 -11.16 1.71 9.77
C THR A 116 -10.87 3.03 10.48
N THR A 117 -10.56 2.95 11.77
CA THR A 117 -10.18 4.09 12.61
C THR A 117 -8.87 4.70 12.14
N ARG A 118 -7.85 3.87 11.86
CA ARG A 118 -6.56 4.34 11.32
C ARG A 118 -6.75 5.11 10.02
N LYS A 119 -7.57 4.59 9.10
CA LYS A 119 -7.86 5.24 7.81
C LYS A 119 -8.57 6.58 8.01
N LYS A 120 -9.56 6.65 8.90
CA LYS A 120 -10.24 7.92 9.24
C LYS A 120 -9.27 8.97 9.80
N ILE A 121 -8.32 8.55 10.66
CA ILE A 121 -7.28 9.44 11.19
C ILE A 121 -6.39 9.95 10.06
N ILE A 122 -5.93 9.08 9.16
CA ILE A 122 -5.11 9.46 8.00
C ILE A 122 -5.88 10.44 7.10
N ASP A 123 -7.15 10.16 6.79
CA ASP A 123 -7.97 11.02 5.93
C ASP A 123 -8.15 12.42 6.54
N LEU A 124 -8.39 12.51 7.85
CA LEU A 124 -8.47 13.79 8.57
C LEU A 124 -7.12 14.49 8.62
N ALA A 125 -6.05 13.76 8.93
CA ALA A 125 -4.69 14.27 8.96
C ALA A 125 -4.31 14.85 7.60
N MET A 126 -4.66 14.20 6.49
CA MET A 126 -4.38 14.66 5.14
C MET A 126 -5.19 15.87 4.68
N ARG A 127 -6.25 16.25 5.41
CA ARG A 127 -7.05 17.48 5.19
C ARG A 127 -6.60 18.65 6.07
N LEU A 128 -5.77 18.40 7.08
CA LEU A 128 -5.29 19.41 8.02
C LEU A 128 -4.17 20.26 7.40
N ASP A 129 -4.34 21.58 7.38
CA ASP A 129 -3.24 22.49 7.02
C ASP A 129 -2.22 22.52 8.17
N ALA A 130 -1.00 22.01 7.94
CA ALA A 130 -0.01 21.89 9.00
C ALA A 130 0.42 23.25 9.57
N SER A 131 0.25 24.36 8.83
CA SER A 131 0.56 25.69 9.37
C SER A 131 -0.44 26.18 10.42
N THR A 132 -1.63 25.56 10.55
CA THR A 132 -2.60 25.91 11.58
C THR A 132 -2.39 25.15 12.89
N VAL A 133 -1.44 24.20 12.91
CA VAL A 133 -1.08 23.47 14.12
C VAL A 133 -0.21 24.39 14.98
N SER A 134 -0.82 24.98 16.00
CA SER A 134 -0.07 25.70 17.02
C SER A 134 0.77 24.71 17.82
N HIS A 135 2.08 24.95 17.93
CA HIS A 135 2.92 24.23 18.90
C HIS A 135 2.44 24.59 20.31
N ARG A 136 1.45 23.86 20.83
CA ARG A 136 1.20 23.85 22.27
C ARG A 136 2.43 23.19 22.89
N VAL A 137 3.29 24.01 23.48
CA VAL A 137 4.25 23.56 24.48
C VAL A 137 3.43 22.88 25.56
N VAL A 138 3.50 21.56 25.62
CA VAL A 138 3.00 20.75 26.74
C VAL A 138 4.18 20.49 27.64
#